data_AF-A0A968C4D0-F1
#
_entry.id   AF-A0A968C4D0-F1
#
_cell.length_a   1.000
_cell.length_b   1.000
_cell.length_c   1.000
_cell.angle_alpha   90.00
_cell.angle_beta   90.00
_cell.angle_gamma   90.00
#
_symmetry.space_group_name_H-M   'P 1'
#
loop_
_entity.id
_entity.type
_entity.pdbx_description
1 polymer ?
#
loop_
_entity_poly.entity_id
_entity_poly.type
_entity_poly.pdbx_seq_one_letter_code
_entity_poly.pdbx_strand_id
1 'polypeptide(L)'
;MSREPIDRSRREARAEELLERAQRLPPEERDGFLDVECEGDPPLRAEIERLLRYADELENAEGFLKSPLLRRDASEGAPAGDLTAEVPQVEPAEDGQIGPYRLLRRIGEGGMGEVWEAEQTEPVRRRVALKVIKRGMDTAAVIARFEAERQALALMDHPNVAKVFDAGATPRGRPYFVMEYVKGVPITEHCDRQQLTTRERLELFVQVCEGVQHAHQKAIIHRDLKPSNVLVETVDGKALPKVIDFGIAKATGQKLTERTMFTELGVLIGTPEYMSPEQAELNRQDVDTRTDVYALGVMLYELLVGALPFSSEKLRAGGIDDLRRTIRE
;
A
#
# COMPACT_ATOMS: atom_id res chain seq x y z
N MET A 1 20.26 -15.03 -32.42
CA MET A 1 19.15 -15.99 -32.53
C MET A 1 18.41 -15.97 -31.21
N SER A 2 17.21 -15.42 -31.21
CA SER A 2 16.40 -15.13 -30.03
C SER A 2 15.42 -16.27 -29.78
N ARG A 3 15.48 -16.90 -28.61
CA ARG A 3 14.43 -17.75 -28.02
C ARG A 3 14.59 -17.64 -26.50
N GLU A 4 13.72 -16.90 -25.80
CA GLU A 4 13.49 -16.94 -24.32
C GLU A 4 12.65 -15.74 -23.77
N PRO A 5 11.43 -15.46 -24.29
CA PRO A 5 10.41 -14.89 -23.41
C PRO A 5 9.12 -15.73 -23.29
N ILE A 6 8.92 -16.68 -24.20
CA ILE A 6 7.67 -17.47 -24.31
C ILE A 6 7.64 -18.64 -23.29
N ASP A 7 8.80 -19.05 -22.76
CA ASP A 7 8.92 -20.25 -21.92
C ASP A 7 8.51 -20.01 -20.45
N ARG A 8 8.82 -18.82 -19.90
CA ARG A 8 8.53 -18.48 -18.50
C ARG A 8 7.04 -18.33 -18.20
N SER A 9 6.29 -17.65 -19.06
CA SER A 9 4.83 -17.48 -18.91
C SER A 9 4.07 -18.81 -19.04
N ARG A 10 4.57 -19.74 -19.88
CA ARG A 10 3.99 -21.10 -19.97
C ARG A 10 4.29 -21.94 -18.74
N ARG A 11 5.48 -21.77 -18.15
CA ARG A 11 5.87 -22.44 -16.91
C ARG A 11 5.02 -22.00 -15.72
N GLU A 12 4.80 -20.69 -15.58
CA GLU A 12 3.96 -20.11 -14.52
C GLU A 12 2.50 -20.57 -14.63
N ALA A 13 1.91 -20.52 -15.84
CA ALA A 13 0.55 -21.03 -16.08
C ALA A 13 0.42 -22.54 -15.79
N ARG A 14 1.45 -23.33 -16.12
CA ARG A 14 1.47 -24.77 -15.84
C ARG A 14 1.60 -25.06 -14.34
N ALA A 15 2.35 -24.25 -13.59
CA ALA A 15 2.47 -24.39 -12.14
C ALA A 15 1.14 -24.11 -11.43
N GLU A 16 0.41 -23.08 -11.84
CA GLU A 16 -0.92 -22.74 -11.29
C GLU A 16 -1.95 -23.85 -11.55
N GLU A 17 -1.99 -24.39 -12.77
CA GLU A 17 -2.91 -25.47 -13.13
C GLU A 17 -2.66 -26.74 -12.31
N LEU A 18 -1.39 -27.12 -12.15
CA LEU A 18 -1.01 -28.32 -11.39
C LEU A 18 -1.27 -28.16 -9.89
N LEU A 19 -1.07 -26.96 -9.33
CA LEU A 19 -1.40 -26.66 -7.94
C LEU A 19 -2.91 -26.81 -7.67
N GLU A 20 -3.76 -26.25 -8.52
CA GLU A 20 -5.22 -26.33 -8.37
C GLU A 20 -5.73 -27.77 -8.47
N ARG A 21 -5.12 -28.59 -9.34
CA ARG A 21 -5.43 -30.03 -9.46
C ARG A 21 -4.95 -30.81 -8.22
N ALA A 22 -3.74 -30.53 -7.74
CA ALA A 22 -3.19 -31.21 -6.55
C ALA A 22 -3.99 -30.89 -5.27
N GLN A 23 -4.48 -29.67 -5.10
CA GLN A 23 -5.30 -29.28 -3.94
C GLN A 23 -6.66 -30.00 -3.87
N ARG A 24 -7.19 -30.47 -5.00
CA ARG A 24 -8.44 -31.25 -5.05
C ARG A 24 -8.25 -32.72 -4.67
N LEU A 25 -7.01 -33.19 -4.57
CA LEU A 25 -6.68 -34.55 -4.19
C LEU A 25 -6.45 -34.66 -2.67
N PRO A 26 -6.78 -35.82 -2.07
CA PRO A 26 -6.36 -36.15 -0.70
C PRO A 26 -4.83 -36.02 -0.55
N PRO A 27 -4.31 -35.57 0.60
CA PRO A 27 -2.87 -35.38 0.82
C PRO A 27 -2.01 -36.60 0.44
N GLU A 28 -2.50 -37.80 0.75
CA GLU A 28 -1.85 -39.08 0.43
C GLU A 28 -1.74 -39.39 -1.07
N GLU A 29 -2.55 -38.76 -1.93
CA GLU A 29 -2.54 -38.95 -3.39
C GLU A 29 -1.71 -37.88 -4.13
N ARG A 30 -1.33 -36.79 -3.46
CA ARG A 30 -0.65 -35.64 -4.07
C ARG A 30 0.76 -35.97 -4.54
N ASP A 31 1.53 -36.75 -3.78
CA ASP A 31 2.89 -37.13 -4.16
C ASP A 31 2.92 -37.94 -5.46
N GLY A 32 2.04 -38.95 -5.58
CA GLY A 32 1.93 -39.76 -6.79
C GLY A 32 1.41 -38.98 -8.00
N PHE A 33 0.54 -37.98 -7.77
CA PHE A 33 0.11 -37.05 -8.81
C PHE A 33 1.27 -36.17 -9.33
N LEU A 34 2.10 -35.65 -8.42
CA LEU A 34 3.26 -34.82 -8.78
C LEU A 34 4.40 -35.63 -9.41
N ASP A 35 4.57 -36.90 -9.03
CA ASP A 35 5.49 -37.83 -9.70
C ASP A 35 5.20 -37.93 -11.20
N VAL A 36 3.91 -38.02 -11.57
CA VAL A 36 3.46 -38.20 -12.96
C VAL A 36 3.45 -36.87 -13.72
N GLU A 37 2.87 -35.81 -13.14
CA GLU A 37 2.62 -34.56 -13.87
C GLU A 37 3.87 -33.66 -13.98
N CYS A 38 4.83 -33.84 -13.05
CA CYS A 38 6.12 -33.14 -13.06
C CYS A 38 7.28 -34.02 -13.55
N GLU A 39 7.00 -35.14 -14.22
CA GLU A 39 8.03 -36.01 -14.79
C GLU A 39 8.95 -35.22 -15.73
N GLY A 40 10.25 -35.21 -15.43
CA GLY A 40 11.25 -34.47 -16.20
C GLY A 40 11.40 -32.97 -15.86
N ASP A 41 10.64 -32.42 -14.89
CA ASP A 41 10.80 -31.04 -14.41
C ASP A 41 10.88 -30.96 -12.86
N PRO A 42 12.01 -31.38 -12.25
CA PRO A 42 12.21 -31.34 -10.80
C PRO A 42 12.03 -29.95 -10.14
N PRO A 43 12.44 -28.83 -10.76
CA PRO A 43 12.20 -27.52 -10.18
C PRO A 43 10.72 -27.11 -10.14
N LEU A 44 9.92 -27.49 -11.15
CA LEU A 44 8.46 -27.25 -11.14
C LEU A 44 7.78 -28.05 -10.00
N ARG A 45 8.21 -29.29 -9.78
CA ARG A 45 7.73 -30.10 -8.67
C ARG A 45 8.01 -29.45 -7.31
N ALA A 46 9.25 -29.03 -7.08
CA ALA A 46 9.66 -28.41 -5.81
C ALA A 46 8.88 -27.10 -5.53
N GLU A 47 8.53 -26.36 -6.58
CA GLU A 47 7.69 -25.17 -6.50
C GLU A 47 6.26 -25.50 -6.05
N ILE A 48 5.64 -26.53 -6.63
CA ILE A 48 4.27 -26.96 -6.27
C ILE A 48 4.23 -27.57 -4.86
N GLU A 49 5.20 -28.39 -4.48
CA GLU A 49 5.31 -28.96 -3.12
C GLU A 49 5.47 -27.89 -2.03
N ARG A 50 6.17 -26.79 -2.34
CA ARG A 50 6.27 -25.64 -1.44
C ARG A 50 4.91 -24.95 -1.27
N LEU A 51 4.15 -24.78 -2.34
CA LEU A 51 2.84 -24.14 -2.33
C LEU A 51 1.78 -25.00 -1.62
N LEU A 52 1.82 -26.33 -1.79
CA LEU A 52 0.92 -27.26 -1.11
C LEU A 52 1.16 -27.30 0.41
N ARG A 53 2.42 -27.34 0.86
CA ARG A 53 2.75 -27.25 2.30
C ARG A 53 2.20 -25.98 2.94
N TYR A 54 2.29 -24.86 2.24
CA TYR A 54 1.76 -23.59 2.73
C TYR A 54 0.22 -23.60 2.84
N ALA A 55 -0.48 -24.28 1.92
CA ALA A 55 -1.94 -24.43 1.97
C ALA A 55 -2.39 -25.33 3.15
N ASP A 56 -1.71 -26.44 3.39
CA ASP A 56 -2.03 -27.37 4.47
C ASP A 56 -1.75 -26.77 5.87
N GLU A 57 -0.74 -25.90 5.99
CA GLU A 57 -0.46 -25.16 7.23
C GLU A 57 -1.57 -24.13 7.57
N LEU A 58 -2.23 -23.56 6.57
CA LEU A 58 -3.33 -22.60 6.75
C LEU A 58 -4.65 -23.28 7.16
N GLU A 59 -5.01 -24.43 6.58
CA GLU A 59 -6.23 -25.16 6.95
C GLU A 59 -6.18 -25.67 8.40
N ASN A 60 -5.01 -26.13 8.86
CA ASN A 60 -4.80 -26.56 10.23
C ASN A 60 -4.92 -25.40 11.25
N ALA A 61 -4.53 -24.19 10.85
CA ALA A 61 -4.67 -22.99 11.67
C ALA A 61 -6.13 -22.50 11.77
N GLU A 62 -6.93 -22.64 10.70
CA GLU A 62 -8.37 -22.35 10.73
C GLU A 62 -9.17 -23.38 11.54
N GLY A 63 -8.74 -24.65 11.56
CA GLY A 63 -9.35 -25.70 12.37
C GLY A 63 -9.26 -25.43 13.88
N PHE A 64 -8.18 -24.81 14.33
CA PHE A 64 -7.96 -24.43 15.73
C PHE A 64 -8.92 -23.33 16.22
N LEU A 65 -9.31 -22.41 15.33
CA LEU A 65 -10.24 -21.31 15.63
C LEU A 65 -11.71 -21.74 15.76
N LYS A 66 -12.06 -22.96 15.33
CA LYS A 66 -13.43 -23.51 15.41
C LYS A 66 -13.71 -24.33 16.68
N SER A 67 -12.77 -24.40 17.62
CA SER A 67 -12.97 -25.11 18.90
C SER A 67 -14.02 -24.41 19.77
N PRO A 68 -14.96 -25.14 20.44
CA PRO A 68 -16.10 -24.56 21.17
C PRO A 68 -15.75 -23.73 22.41
N LEU A 69 -14.48 -23.53 22.74
CA LEU A 69 -14.02 -22.99 24.03
C LEU A 69 -14.07 -21.44 24.14
N LEU A 70 -14.51 -20.72 23.10
CA LEU A 70 -14.54 -19.24 23.08
C LEU A 70 -15.95 -18.62 23.05
N ARG A 71 -17.02 -19.39 23.32
CA ARG A 71 -18.35 -18.81 23.57
C ARG A 71 -18.58 -18.62 25.06
N ARG A 72 -18.20 -17.46 25.60
CA ARG A 72 -18.80 -16.99 26.86
C ARG A 72 -18.87 -15.45 26.98
N ASP A 73 -20.12 -15.01 27.01
CA ASP A 73 -20.73 -13.84 27.64
C ASP A 73 -20.44 -12.42 27.09
N ALA A 74 -21.28 -12.04 26.12
CA ALA A 74 -21.63 -10.65 25.83
C ALA A 74 -23.02 -10.35 26.42
N SER A 75 -23.07 -9.82 27.64
CA SER A 75 -24.19 -8.99 28.15
C SER A 75 -23.91 -8.50 29.56
N GLU A 76 -23.68 -7.20 29.73
CA GLU A 76 -24.29 -6.32 30.76
C GLU A 76 -23.59 -4.96 30.74
N GLY A 77 -24.38 -3.89 30.69
CA GLY A 77 -23.90 -2.51 30.53
C GLY A 77 -23.93 -1.68 31.81
N ALA A 78 -23.05 -0.67 31.87
CA ALA A 78 -23.18 0.66 32.48
C ALA A 78 -21.76 1.29 32.62
N PRO A 79 -21.63 2.60 32.94
CA PRO A 79 -22.14 3.78 32.26
C PRO A 79 -20.99 4.70 31.79
N ALA A 80 -21.35 5.80 31.11
CA ALA A 80 -20.45 6.84 30.61
C ALA A 80 -19.53 7.41 31.70
N GLY A 81 -18.22 7.29 31.49
CA GLY A 81 -17.15 7.91 32.26
C GLY A 81 -15.93 8.10 31.37
N ASP A 82 -15.55 9.36 31.21
CA ASP A 82 -14.28 9.90 30.72
C ASP A 82 -13.22 8.87 30.27
N LEU A 83 -13.03 8.74 28.95
CA LEU A 83 -11.92 8.00 28.36
C LEU A 83 -11.32 8.82 27.23
N THR A 84 -10.22 9.48 27.54
CA THR A 84 -9.14 9.73 26.59
C THR A 84 -8.81 8.40 25.89
N ALA A 85 -9.32 8.22 24.68
CA ALA A 85 -9.22 6.95 23.98
C ALA A 85 -7.76 6.67 23.58
N GLU A 86 -7.13 5.79 24.34
CA GLU A 86 -5.93 5.06 23.93
C GLU A 86 -6.24 4.30 22.64
N VAL A 87 -5.50 4.64 21.59
CA VAL A 87 -5.54 3.97 20.29
C VAL A 87 -5.00 2.55 20.46
N PRO A 88 -5.61 1.50 19.86
CA PRO A 88 -5.14 0.13 20.03
C PRO A 88 -3.70 -0.01 19.55
N GLN A 89 -2.78 -0.22 20.49
CA GLN A 89 -1.38 -0.44 20.18
C GLN A 89 -1.23 -1.78 19.48
N VAL A 90 -0.81 -1.74 18.23
CA VAL A 90 -0.12 -2.88 17.65
C VAL A 90 1.23 -2.97 18.35
N GLU A 91 1.35 -3.86 19.32
CA GLU A 91 2.66 -4.15 19.88
C GLU A 91 3.55 -4.70 18.74
N PRO A 92 4.75 -4.11 18.54
CA PRO A 92 5.77 -4.68 17.67
C PRO A 92 6.07 -6.13 18.09
N ALA A 93 6.84 -6.89 17.31
CA ALA A 93 7.53 -8.05 17.89
C ALA A 93 8.20 -7.61 19.20
N GLU A 94 8.28 -8.47 20.21
CA GLU A 94 8.64 -8.15 21.61
C GLU A 94 9.94 -7.29 21.77
N ASP A 95 10.72 -7.13 20.70
CA ASP A 95 12.01 -6.46 20.62
C ASP A 95 12.07 -5.24 19.65
N GLY A 96 10.98 -4.84 19.01
CA GLY A 96 10.97 -3.71 18.05
C GLY A 96 11.71 -3.99 16.73
N GLN A 97 11.74 -5.24 16.28
CA GLN A 97 12.45 -5.66 15.06
C GLN A 97 11.54 -6.42 14.08
N ILE A 98 11.73 -6.18 12.77
CA ILE A 98 11.08 -6.90 11.67
C ILE A 98 12.17 -7.38 10.72
N GLY A 99 12.54 -8.66 10.78
CA GLY A 99 13.65 -9.19 9.97
C GLY A 99 14.94 -8.38 10.18
N PRO A 100 15.61 -7.89 9.12
CA PRO A 100 16.83 -7.06 9.25
C PRO A 100 16.54 -5.59 9.62
N TYR A 101 15.28 -5.23 9.92
CA TYR A 101 14.86 -3.85 10.16
C TYR A 101 14.58 -3.63 11.64
N ARG A 102 15.43 -2.83 12.30
CA ARG A 102 15.20 -2.37 13.67
C ARG A 102 14.34 -1.10 13.63
N LEU A 103 13.15 -1.15 14.22
CA LEU A 103 12.25 0.00 14.30
C LEU A 103 12.79 1.03 15.29
N LEU A 104 12.84 2.30 14.89
CA LEU A 104 13.34 3.38 15.71
C LEU A 104 12.21 4.20 16.32
N ARG A 105 11.31 4.72 15.48
CA ARG A 105 10.12 5.48 15.91
C ARG A 105 9.04 5.46 14.85
N ARG A 106 7.79 5.60 15.26
CA ARG A 106 6.67 5.77 14.33
C ARG A 106 6.71 7.18 13.73
N ILE A 107 6.56 7.27 12.41
CA ILE A 107 6.59 8.54 11.66
C ILE A 107 5.27 8.84 10.95
N GLY A 108 4.36 7.88 10.88
CA GLY A 108 3.01 8.09 10.37
C GLY A 108 2.06 6.97 10.75
N GLU A 109 0.78 7.28 10.83
CA GLU A 109 -0.31 6.30 10.97
C GLU A 109 -1.48 6.76 10.09
N GLY A 110 -2.08 5.84 9.35
CA GLY A 110 -3.25 6.13 8.52
C GLY A 110 -4.17 4.93 8.33
N GLY A 111 -5.15 5.07 7.43
CA GLY A 111 -6.11 4.01 7.12
C GLY A 111 -5.48 2.75 6.51
N MET A 112 -4.30 2.87 5.91
CA MET A 112 -3.62 1.77 5.22
C MET A 112 -2.57 1.05 6.06
N GLY A 113 -2.18 1.59 7.21
CA GLY A 113 -1.02 1.09 7.92
C GLY A 113 -0.36 2.08 8.86
N GLU A 114 0.75 1.63 9.44
CA GLU A 114 1.68 2.43 10.21
C GLU A 114 2.99 2.55 9.46
N VAL A 115 3.62 3.71 9.51
CA VAL A 115 4.94 3.96 8.92
C VAL A 115 5.93 4.21 10.05
N TRP A 116 7.02 3.46 10.02
CA TRP A 116 8.10 3.52 10.99
C TRP A 116 9.37 4.02 10.32
N GLU A 117 10.09 4.91 10.99
CA GLU A 117 11.51 5.07 10.76
C GLU A 117 12.23 3.83 11.30
N ALA A 118 13.03 3.18 10.48
CA ALA A 118 13.77 1.99 10.86
C ALA A 118 15.22 2.06 10.35
N GLU A 119 16.09 1.25 10.96
CA GLU A 119 17.44 1.00 10.48
C GLU A 119 17.51 -0.41 9.93
N GLN A 120 17.87 -0.53 8.64
CA GLN A 120 18.30 -1.80 8.08
C GLN A 120 19.69 -2.13 8.63
N THR A 121 19.87 -3.29 9.25
CA THR A 121 21.16 -3.69 9.83
C THR A 121 22.02 -4.49 8.86
N GLU A 122 21.40 -5.25 7.94
CA GLU A 122 22.04 -6.11 6.95
C GLU A 122 21.23 -6.19 5.64
N PRO A 123 21.87 -6.45 4.48
CA PRO A 123 23.32 -6.54 4.27
C PRO A 123 24.01 -5.17 4.26
N VAL A 124 23.24 -4.09 4.18
CA VAL A 124 23.74 -2.70 4.18
C VAL A 124 23.06 -1.93 5.29
N ARG A 125 23.84 -1.10 6.00
CA ARG A 125 23.30 -0.21 7.02
C ARG A 125 22.75 1.06 6.41
N ARG A 126 21.45 1.31 6.58
CA ARG A 126 20.79 2.54 6.14
C ARG A 126 19.51 2.79 6.91
N ARG A 127 19.10 4.06 6.96
CA ARG A 127 17.77 4.44 7.42
C ARG A 127 16.73 4.23 6.33
N VAL A 128 15.59 3.68 6.72
CA VAL A 128 14.46 3.36 5.82
C VAL A 128 13.14 3.79 6.47
N ALA A 129 12.14 4.03 5.64
CA ALA A 129 10.76 4.07 6.08
C ALA A 129 10.17 2.67 5.87
N LEU A 130 9.57 2.10 6.91
CA LEU A 130 8.94 0.77 6.89
C LEU A 130 7.45 0.92 7.14
N LYS A 131 6.64 0.63 6.13
CA LYS A 131 5.18 0.73 6.20
C LYS A 131 4.57 -0.64 6.42
N VAL A 132 4.01 -0.88 7.60
CA VAL A 132 3.29 -2.10 7.97
C VAL A 132 1.81 -1.93 7.66
N ILE A 133 1.23 -2.88 6.93
CA ILE A 133 -0.17 -2.86 6.52
C ILE A 133 -1.08 -3.39 7.65
N LYS A 134 -2.24 -2.75 7.89
CA LYS A 134 -3.19 -3.14 8.96
C LYS A 134 -3.82 -4.54 8.71
N ARG A 135 -4.20 -5.24 9.78
CA ARG A 135 -4.83 -6.58 9.77
C ARG A 135 -6.16 -6.59 9.00
N GLY A 136 -6.49 -7.72 8.36
CA GLY A 136 -7.70 -7.88 7.53
C GLY A 136 -7.45 -7.66 6.03
N MET A 137 -6.20 -7.41 5.66
CA MET A 137 -5.71 -7.34 4.27
C MET A 137 -4.86 -8.57 3.92
N ASP A 138 -5.04 -9.66 4.67
CA ASP A 138 -4.12 -10.79 4.74
C ASP A 138 -4.57 -11.97 3.86
N THR A 139 -5.44 -11.70 2.87
CA THR A 139 -5.96 -12.74 1.96
C THR A 139 -4.97 -13.05 0.83
N ALA A 140 -4.93 -14.30 0.36
CA ALA A 140 -4.05 -14.73 -0.73
C ALA A 140 -4.14 -13.85 -2.00
N ALA A 141 -5.34 -13.34 -2.31
CA ALA A 141 -5.56 -12.42 -3.43
C ALA A 141 -4.94 -11.02 -3.22
N VAL A 142 -4.82 -10.56 -1.98
CA VAL A 142 -4.12 -9.31 -1.64
C VAL A 142 -2.60 -9.53 -1.70
N ILE A 143 -2.11 -10.67 -1.22
CA ILE A 143 -0.69 -11.03 -1.28
C ILE A 143 -0.22 -11.17 -2.74
N ALA A 144 -0.99 -11.82 -3.62
CA ALA A 144 -0.63 -11.95 -5.04
C ALA A 144 -0.59 -10.58 -5.76
N ARG A 145 -1.53 -9.67 -5.45
CA ARG A 145 -1.50 -8.28 -5.97
C ARG A 145 -0.33 -7.49 -5.42
N PHE A 146 -0.01 -7.71 -4.15
CA PHE A 146 1.13 -7.09 -3.48
C PHE A 146 2.45 -7.49 -4.15
N GLU A 147 2.63 -8.78 -4.49
CA GLU A 147 3.83 -9.25 -5.20
C GLU A 147 3.94 -8.68 -6.62
N ALA A 148 2.82 -8.60 -7.36
CA ALA A 148 2.79 -7.99 -8.69
C ALA A 148 3.14 -6.49 -8.65
N GLU A 149 2.63 -5.75 -7.67
CA GLU A 149 2.96 -4.33 -7.50
C GLU A 149 4.39 -4.09 -7.01
N ARG A 150 4.93 -4.97 -6.17
CA ARG A 150 6.33 -4.92 -5.74
C ARG A 150 7.28 -4.85 -6.94
N GLN A 151 7.03 -5.66 -7.97
CA GLN A 151 7.85 -5.67 -9.19
C GLN A 151 7.73 -4.36 -9.97
N ALA A 152 6.52 -3.80 -10.09
CA ALA A 152 6.32 -2.52 -10.77
C ALA A 152 7.03 -1.38 -10.04
N LEU A 153 6.89 -1.30 -8.71
CA LEU A 153 7.54 -0.27 -7.89
C LEU A 153 9.06 -0.37 -7.90
N ALA A 154 9.62 -1.58 -8.02
CA ALA A 154 11.06 -1.80 -8.14
C ALA A 154 11.65 -1.24 -9.46
N LEU A 155 10.83 -1.00 -10.49
CA LEU A 155 11.27 -0.39 -11.75
C LEU A 155 11.34 1.14 -11.68
N MET A 156 10.91 1.76 -10.57
CA MET A 156 10.96 3.21 -10.40
C MET A 156 12.34 3.67 -9.92
N ASP A 157 13.11 4.27 -10.83
CA ASP A 157 14.33 5.00 -10.49
C ASP A 157 14.26 6.43 -11.02
N HIS A 158 13.96 7.40 -10.13
CA HIS A 158 13.90 8.81 -10.45
C HIS A 158 14.26 9.65 -9.22
N PRO A 159 14.99 10.77 -9.35
CA PRO A 159 15.38 11.59 -8.20
C PRO A 159 14.18 12.10 -7.39
N ASN A 160 13.07 12.43 -8.06
CA ASN A 160 11.85 12.96 -7.43
C ASN A 160 10.82 11.89 -7.00
N VAL A 161 11.20 10.62 -6.99
CA VAL A 161 10.35 9.53 -6.49
C VAL A 161 11.13 8.75 -5.44
N ALA A 162 10.52 8.55 -4.27
CA ALA A 162 11.13 7.75 -3.22
C ALA A 162 11.24 6.28 -3.65
N LYS A 163 12.42 5.72 -3.48
CA LYS A 163 12.70 4.34 -3.90
C LYS A 163 12.03 3.33 -2.98
N VAL A 164 11.47 2.28 -3.56
CA VAL A 164 11.10 1.06 -2.81
C VAL A 164 12.30 0.13 -2.82
N PHE A 165 12.80 -0.23 -1.63
CA PHE A 165 13.96 -1.07 -1.47
C PHE A 165 13.60 -2.55 -1.34
N ASP A 166 12.52 -2.85 -0.63
CA ASP A 166 12.15 -4.22 -0.29
C ASP A 166 10.66 -4.30 0.09
N ALA A 167 10.12 -5.50 0.11
CA ALA A 167 8.79 -5.78 0.65
C ALA A 167 8.74 -7.21 1.17
N GLY A 168 7.96 -7.45 2.22
CA GLY A 168 7.85 -8.77 2.82
C GLY A 168 6.64 -8.90 3.73
N ALA A 169 6.67 -9.92 4.58
CA ALA A 169 5.67 -10.14 5.61
C ALA A 169 6.33 -10.24 6.99
N THR A 170 5.71 -9.67 8.01
CA THR A 170 6.13 -9.85 9.41
C THR A 170 5.97 -11.33 9.83
N PRO A 171 6.54 -11.78 10.96
CA PRO A 171 6.32 -13.14 11.46
C PRO A 171 4.83 -13.53 11.62
N ARG A 172 3.96 -12.55 11.89
CA ARG A 172 2.50 -12.72 11.97
C ARG A 172 1.77 -12.57 10.62
N GLY A 173 2.48 -12.68 9.50
CA GLY A 173 1.91 -12.65 8.14
C GLY A 173 1.51 -11.28 7.58
N ARG A 174 1.71 -10.18 8.32
CA ARG A 174 1.32 -8.84 7.85
C ARG A 174 2.26 -8.30 6.77
N PRO A 175 1.76 -7.84 5.61
CA PRO A 175 2.60 -7.24 4.59
C PRO A 175 3.29 -5.96 5.06
N TYR A 176 4.51 -5.71 4.59
CA TYR A 176 5.20 -4.45 4.77
C TYR A 176 6.01 -4.03 3.54
N PHE A 177 6.16 -2.72 3.36
CA PHE A 177 7.07 -2.12 2.38
C PHE A 177 8.23 -1.44 3.08
N VAL A 178 9.41 -1.53 2.47
CA VAL A 178 10.61 -0.81 2.88
C VAL A 178 10.97 0.17 1.78
N MET A 179 11.03 1.44 2.13
CA MET A 179 11.24 2.53 1.19
C MET A 179 12.29 3.51 1.69
N GLU A 180 12.73 4.36 0.78
CA GLU A 180 13.61 5.47 1.06
C GLU A 180 13.06 6.34 2.18
N TYR A 181 13.88 6.57 3.21
CA TYR A 181 13.54 7.51 4.27
C TYR A 181 13.87 8.93 3.81
N VAL A 182 12.85 9.69 3.43
CA VAL A 182 13.00 11.10 3.04
C VAL A 182 12.98 11.99 4.28
N LYS A 183 14.09 12.68 4.55
CA LYS A 183 14.19 13.62 5.69
C LYS A 183 13.70 15.02 5.29
N GLY A 184 12.46 15.06 4.80
CA GLY A 184 11.82 16.27 4.30
C GLY A 184 10.57 16.65 5.10
N VAL A 185 9.97 17.77 4.70
CA VAL A 185 8.64 18.21 5.17
C VAL A 185 7.68 18.25 3.97
N PRO A 186 6.35 18.24 4.17
CA PRO A 186 5.39 18.42 3.08
C PRO A 186 5.69 19.65 2.21
N ILE A 187 5.44 19.55 0.90
CA ILE A 187 5.77 20.60 -0.07
C ILE A 187 5.15 21.96 0.26
N THR A 188 3.91 21.98 0.76
CA THR A 188 3.23 23.20 1.20
C THR A 188 3.96 23.85 2.37
N GLU A 189 4.27 23.08 3.40
CA GLU A 189 5.04 23.54 4.56
C GLU A 189 6.43 24.06 4.17
N HIS A 190 7.12 23.38 3.26
CA HIS A 190 8.42 23.82 2.76
C HIS A 190 8.31 25.18 2.07
N CYS A 191 7.37 25.32 1.13
CA CYS A 191 7.18 26.55 0.37
C CYS A 191 6.84 27.74 1.27
N ASP A 192 6.00 27.52 2.28
CA ASP A 192 5.60 28.57 3.21
C ASP A 192 6.74 28.94 4.17
N ARG A 193 7.45 27.96 4.74
CA ARG A 193 8.58 28.21 5.63
C ARG A 193 9.74 28.92 4.94
N GLN A 194 10.00 28.60 3.67
CA GLN A 194 11.05 29.24 2.87
C GLN A 194 10.56 30.53 2.18
N GLN A 195 9.28 30.90 2.36
CA GLN A 195 8.66 32.06 1.73
C GLN A 195 8.87 32.11 0.21
N LEU A 196 8.76 30.96 -0.45
CA LEU A 196 9.00 30.83 -1.88
C LEU A 196 8.01 31.68 -2.68
N THR A 197 8.54 32.38 -3.68
CA THR A 197 7.77 33.09 -4.70
C THR A 197 6.95 32.12 -5.54
N THR A 198 5.93 32.63 -6.23
CA THR A 198 5.14 31.84 -7.19
C THR A 198 6.02 31.11 -8.20
N ARG A 199 7.09 31.75 -8.69
CA ARG A 199 8.02 31.14 -9.64
C ARG A 199 8.75 29.94 -9.03
N GLU A 200 9.31 30.10 -7.84
CA GLU A 200 10.04 29.02 -7.15
C GLU A 200 9.12 27.86 -6.78
N ARG A 201 7.88 28.15 -6.38
CA ARG A 201 6.84 27.11 -6.15
C ARG A 201 6.56 26.31 -7.42
N LEU A 202 6.43 26.99 -8.56
CA LEU A 202 6.21 26.33 -9.85
C LEU A 202 7.42 25.50 -10.29
N GLU A 203 8.64 26.00 -10.12
CA GLU A 203 9.88 25.27 -10.42
C GLU A 203 10.02 24.01 -9.57
N LEU A 204 9.64 24.06 -8.30
CA LEU A 204 9.59 22.89 -7.43
C LEU A 204 8.48 21.93 -7.85
N PHE A 205 7.31 22.45 -8.23
CA PHE A 205 6.17 21.64 -8.66
C PHE A 205 6.42 20.91 -10.00
N VAL A 206 7.18 21.51 -10.92
CA VAL A 206 7.59 20.83 -12.17
C VAL A 206 8.36 19.55 -11.86
N GLN A 207 9.26 19.56 -10.89
CA GLN A 207 10.00 18.36 -10.47
C GLN A 207 9.08 17.26 -9.89
N VAL A 208 8.00 17.66 -9.21
CA VAL A 208 6.95 16.71 -8.76
C VAL A 208 6.27 16.07 -9.96
N CYS A 209 5.88 16.88 -10.95
CA CYS A 209 5.27 16.39 -12.19
C CYS A 209 6.21 15.45 -12.96
N GLU A 210 7.51 15.72 -13.02
CA GLU A 210 8.51 14.84 -13.63
C GLU A 210 8.55 13.47 -12.94
N GLY A 211 8.54 13.45 -11.60
CA GLY A 211 8.48 12.20 -10.82
C GLY A 211 7.20 11.39 -11.10
N VAL A 212 6.04 12.06 -11.13
CA VAL A 212 4.76 11.41 -11.44
C VAL A 212 4.72 10.91 -12.89
N GLN A 213 5.19 11.70 -13.84
CA GLN A 213 5.29 11.33 -15.26
C GLN A 213 6.16 10.08 -15.46
N HIS A 214 7.26 9.95 -14.71
CA HIS A 214 8.13 8.77 -14.75
C HIS A 214 7.42 7.50 -14.27
N ALA A 215 6.55 7.61 -13.26
CA ALA A 215 5.71 6.51 -12.81
C ALA A 215 4.65 6.14 -13.85
N HIS A 216 3.99 7.14 -14.45
CA HIS A 216 2.97 6.94 -15.49
C HIS A 216 3.52 6.22 -16.72
N GLN A 217 4.76 6.52 -17.14
CA GLN A 217 5.45 5.81 -18.24
C GLN A 217 5.67 4.32 -17.97
N LYS A 218 5.60 3.90 -16.70
CA LYS A 218 5.71 2.50 -16.26
C LYS A 218 4.35 1.89 -15.90
N ALA A 219 3.26 2.55 -16.31
CA ALA A 219 1.87 2.19 -15.99
C ALA A 219 1.57 2.14 -14.47
N ILE A 220 2.32 2.89 -13.67
CA ILE A 220 2.10 3.04 -12.23
C ILE A 220 1.30 4.32 -12.01
N ILE A 221 0.20 4.22 -11.26
CA ILE A 221 -0.67 5.33 -10.90
C ILE A 221 -0.59 5.50 -9.38
N HIS A 222 -0.41 6.72 -8.90
CA HIS A 222 -0.23 7.01 -7.48
C HIS A 222 -1.54 6.87 -6.69
N ARG A 223 -2.64 7.46 -7.17
CA ARG A 223 -4.02 7.39 -6.63
C ARG A 223 -4.28 8.10 -5.30
N ASP A 224 -3.26 8.48 -4.54
CA ASP A 224 -3.42 9.27 -3.31
C ASP A 224 -2.47 10.47 -3.29
N LEU A 225 -2.32 11.18 -4.41
CA LEU A 225 -1.45 12.37 -4.44
C LEU A 225 -2.06 13.48 -3.59
N LYS A 226 -1.24 14.03 -2.68
CA LYS A 226 -1.56 15.12 -1.77
C LYS A 226 -0.27 15.70 -1.18
N PRO A 227 -0.27 16.90 -0.58
CA PRO A 227 0.94 17.53 -0.06
C PRO A 227 1.73 16.67 0.92
N SER A 228 1.07 15.91 1.78
CA SER A 228 1.75 15.02 2.74
C SER A 228 2.52 13.87 2.08
N ASN A 229 2.20 13.55 0.82
CA ASN A 229 2.87 12.52 0.03
C ASN A 229 3.94 13.11 -0.93
N VAL A 230 4.24 14.41 -0.80
CA VAL A 230 5.33 15.08 -1.51
C VAL A 230 6.23 15.74 -0.48
N LEU A 231 7.33 15.08 -0.13
CA LEU A 231 8.27 15.57 0.87
C LEU A 231 9.42 16.31 0.19
N VAL A 232 9.79 17.47 0.73
CA VAL A 232 10.90 18.28 0.24
C VAL A 232 12.05 18.18 1.21
N GLU A 233 13.14 17.57 0.75
CA GLU A 233 14.42 17.53 1.46
C GLU A 233 15.38 18.58 0.90
N THR A 234 16.31 19.05 1.72
CA THR A 234 17.40 19.92 1.27
C THR A 234 18.67 19.11 1.15
N VAL A 235 19.15 18.93 -0.09
CA VAL A 235 20.38 18.20 -0.41
C VAL A 235 21.35 19.19 -1.04
N ASP A 236 22.54 19.33 -0.45
CA ASP A 236 23.58 20.27 -0.89
C ASP A 236 23.08 21.71 -1.10
N GLY A 237 22.17 22.16 -0.22
CA GLY A 237 21.56 23.49 -0.26
C GLY A 237 20.45 23.66 -1.29
N LYS A 238 20.05 22.60 -2.02
CA LYS A 238 18.96 22.63 -2.99
C LYS A 238 17.73 21.89 -2.47
N ALA A 239 16.55 22.45 -2.72
CA ALA A 239 15.28 21.78 -2.45
C ALA A 239 15.05 20.67 -3.48
N LEU A 240 14.85 19.44 -3.00
CA LEU A 240 14.55 18.27 -3.81
C LEU A 240 13.22 17.68 -3.34
N PRO A 241 12.15 17.78 -4.15
CA PRO A 241 10.87 17.16 -3.83
C PRO A 241 10.92 15.67 -4.18
N LYS A 242 10.39 14.83 -3.31
CA LYS A 242 10.23 13.39 -3.48
C LYS A 242 8.79 13.00 -3.24
N VAL A 243 8.17 12.41 -4.26
CA VAL A 243 6.86 11.77 -4.16
C VAL A 243 7.04 10.41 -3.47
N ILE A 244 6.29 10.18 -2.40
CA ILE A 244 6.34 8.96 -1.57
C ILE A 244 5.05 8.15 -1.74
N ASP A 245 5.03 6.90 -1.25
CA ASP A 245 3.79 6.11 -1.11
C ASP A 245 3.03 5.75 -2.41
N PHE A 246 3.72 5.67 -3.56
CA PHE A 246 3.11 5.22 -4.82
C PHE A 246 2.41 3.85 -4.69
N GLY A 247 1.14 3.80 -5.10
CA GLY A 247 0.46 2.55 -5.46
C GLY A 247 0.12 1.60 -4.31
N ILE A 248 0.68 1.77 -3.11
CA ILE A 248 0.49 0.85 -1.96
C ILE A 248 -0.99 0.59 -1.63
N ALA A 249 -1.87 1.56 -1.88
CA ALA A 249 -3.32 1.44 -1.72
C ALA A 249 -4.00 0.41 -2.64
N LYS A 250 -3.39 0.09 -3.78
CA LYS A 250 -3.91 -0.88 -4.77
C LYS A 250 -3.30 -2.27 -4.54
N ALA A 251 -2.04 -2.37 -4.10
CA ALA A 251 -1.42 -3.62 -3.62
C ALA A 251 -2.27 -4.30 -2.55
N THR A 252 -2.89 -3.51 -1.66
CA THR A 252 -3.73 -4.03 -0.57
C THR A 252 -5.11 -4.52 -1.02
N GLY A 253 -5.42 -4.45 -2.33
CA GLY A 253 -6.63 -5.01 -2.91
C GLY A 253 -7.94 -4.39 -2.42
N GLN A 254 -7.90 -3.20 -1.79
CA GLN A 254 -9.10 -2.53 -1.31
C GLN A 254 -10.09 -2.35 -2.48
N LYS A 255 -11.20 -3.09 -2.44
CA LYS A 255 -12.46 -2.52 -2.92
C LYS A 255 -12.88 -1.57 -1.81
N LEU A 256 -12.60 -0.28 -1.98
CA LEU A 256 -13.26 0.74 -1.18
C LEU A 256 -14.74 0.66 -1.56
N THR A 257 -15.49 -0.13 -0.80
CA THR A 257 -16.96 -0.14 -0.85
C THR A 257 -17.46 1.05 -0.02
N GLU A 258 -18.74 1.41 -0.10
CA GLU A 258 -19.30 2.49 0.73
C GLU A 258 -18.94 2.32 2.22
N ARG A 259 -18.93 1.08 2.74
CA ARG A 259 -18.55 0.74 4.12
C ARG A 259 -17.05 0.84 4.46
N THR A 260 -16.18 0.96 3.46
CA THR A 260 -14.72 1.09 3.65
C THR A 260 -14.24 2.50 3.37
N MET A 261 -14.98 3.26 2.55
CA MET A 261 -14.78 4.71 2.43
C MET A 261 -15.46 5.46 3.57
N PHE A 262 -16.52 4.94 4.15
CA PHE A 262 -17.14 5.51 5.33
C PHE A 262 -16.95 4.54 6.49
N THR A 263 -16.45 5.03 7.63
CA THR A 263 -16.50 4.25 8.87
C THR A 263 -17.95 3.86 9.17
N GLU A 264 -18.18 2.90 10.07
CA GLU A 264 -19.54 2.56 10.54
C GLU A 264 -20.29 3.77 11.13
N LEU A 265 -19.58 4.86 11.42
CA LEU A 265 -20.09 6.15 11.89
C LEU A 265 -20.37 7.16 10.76
N GLY A 266 -20.25 6.77 9.49
CA GLY A 266 -20.49 7.66 8.35
C GLY A 266 -19.39 8.69 8.12
N VAL A 267 -18.16 8.46 8.62
CA VAL A 267 -17.03 9.38 8.42
C VAL A 267 -16.20 8.93 7.23
N LEU A 268 -15.98 9.82 6.26
CA LEU A 268 -15.17 9.53 5.10
C LEU A 268 -13.69 9.28 5.49
N ILE A 269 -13.20 8.07 5.20
CA ILE A 269 -11.84 7.57 5.38
C ILE A 269 -11.00 7.98 4.17
N GLY A 270 -9.90 8.69 4.43
CA GLY A 270 -8.96 9.18 3.43
C GLY A 270 -8.90 10.71 3.37
N THR A 271 -8.39 11.20 2.25
CA THR A 271 -8.23 12.65 1.99
C THR A 271 -9.08 13.01 0.76
N PRO A 272 -10.42 13.14 0.90
CA PRO A 272 -11.34 13.47 -0.21
C PRO A 272 -10.95 14.72 -0.99
N GLU A 273 -10.23 15.63 -0.34
CA GLU A 273 -9.88 16.94 -0.86
C GLU A 273 -9.11 16.87 -2.18
N TYR A 274 -8.40 15.78 -2.44
CA TYR A 274 -7.61 15.54 -3.66
C TYR A 274 -8.18 14.43 -4.54
N MET A 275 -9.33 13.85 -4.16
CA MET A 275 -9.92 12.73 -4.87
C MET A 275 -10.51 13.21 -6.20
N SER A 276 -10.17 12.53 -7.29
CA SER A 276 -10.75 12.81 -8.60
C SER A 276 -12.23 12.35 -8.69
N PRO A 277 -13.03 12.93 -9.60
CA PRO A 277 -14.43 12.51 -9.77
C PRO A 277 -14.56 11.01 -10.04
N GLU A 278 -13.69 10.44 -10.89
CA GLU A 278 -13.69 9.02 -11.22
C GLU A 278 -13.27 8.12 -10.04
N GLN A 279 -12.51 8.62 -9.07
CA GLN A 279 -12.20 7.89 -7.84
C GLN A 279 -13.37 7.90 -6.85
N ALA A 280 -14.18 8.96 -6.88
CA ALA A 280 -15.41 9.01 -6.10
C ALA A 280 -16.49 8.07 -6.66
N GLU A 281 -16.35 7.60 -7.91
CA GLU A 281 -17.21 6.57 -8.50
C GLU A 281 -16.90 5.16 -7.97
N LEU A 282 -17.94 4.39 -7.62
CA LEU A 282 -17.79 3.05 -7.04
C LEU A 282 -17.29 2.01 -8.06
N ASN A 283 -17.35 2.32 -9.36
CA ASN A 283 -16.80 1.50 -10.43
C ASN A 283 -15.37 1.94 -10.78
N ARG A 284 -14.41 1.46 -10.00
CA ARG A 284 -12.96 1.70 -10.16
C ARG A 284 -12.33 1.16 -11.46
N GLN A 285 -13.12 0.59 -12.38
CA GLN A 285 -12.61 0.05 -13.64
C GLN A 285 -12.04 1.14 -14.55
N ASP A 286 -12.41 2.41 -14.32
CA ASP A 286 -12.02 3.55 -15.16
C ASP A 286 -10.92 4.45 -14.57
N VAL A 287 -10.33 4.10 -13.43
CA VAL A 287 -9.27 4.91 -12.79
C VAL A 287 -7.93 4.73 -13.53
N ASP A 288 -7.52 5.77 -14.24
CA ASP A 288 -6.25 5.83 -14.99
C ASP A 288 -5.33 6.98 -14.50
N THR A 289 -4.32 7.35 -15.29
CA THR A 289 -3.35 8.40 -14.95
C THR A 289 -3.98 9.79 -14.79
N ARG A 290 -5.17 10.04 -15.35
CA ARG A 290 -5.88 11.34 -15.24
C ARG A 290 -6.29 11.66 -13.82
N THR A 291 -6.48 10.65 -12.99
CA THR A 291 -6.70 10.79 -11.55
C THR A 291 -5.55 11.51 -10.87
N ASP A 292 -4.30 11.15 -11.18
CA ASP A 292 -3.13 11.80 -10.61
C ASP A 292 -3.00 13.24 -11.14
N VAL A 293 -3.38 13.48 -12.40
CA VAL A 293 -3.39 14.82 -13.00
C VAL A 293 -4.39 15.74 -12.28
N TYR A 294 -5.58 15.23 -11.95
CA TYR A 294 -6.56 15.97 -11.15
C TYR A 294 -5.98 16.35 -9.78
N ALA A 295 -5.40 15.38 -9.06
CA ALA A 295 -4.82 15.60 -7.75
C ALA A 295 -3.63 16.58 -7.78
N LEU A 296 -2.79 16.52 -8.83
CA LEU A 296 -1.75 17.53 -9.08
C LEU A 296 -2.36 18.92 -9.28
N GLY A 297 -3.49 19.03 -10.00
CA GLY A 297 -4.20 20.30 -10.18
C GLY A 297 -4.69 20.89 -8.86
N VAL A 298 -5.33 20.09 -8.01
CA VAL A 298 -5.77 20.50 -6.66
C VAL A 298 -4.58 20.94 -5.80
N MET A 299 -3.51 20.16 -5.77
CA MET A 299 -2.31 20.47 -4.98
C MET A 299 -1.61 21.73 -5.49
N LEU A 300 -1.56 21.96 -6.81
CA LEU A 300 -1.03 23.19 -7.38
C LEU A 300 -1.88 24.40 -6.99
N TYR A 301 -3.20 24.26 -7.00
CA TYR A 301 -4.11 25.32 -6.55
C TYR A 301 -3.82 25.69 -5.09
N GLU A 302 -3.76 24.70 -4.20
CA GLU A 302 -3.44 24.93 -2.79
C GLU A 302 -2.06 25.57 -2.62
N LEU A 303 -1.05 25.10 -3.35
CA LEU A 303 0.31 25.62 -3.26
C LEU A 303 0.40 27.11 -3.66
N LEU A 304 -0.45 27.57 -4.59
CA LEU A 304 -0.45 28.94 -5.10
C LEU A 304 -1.41 29.87 -4.35
N VAL A 305 -2.55 29.35 -3.89
CA VAL A 305 -3.63 30.13 -3.28
C VAL A 305 -3.58 30.08 -1.74
N GLY A 306 -2.96 29.05 -1.17
CA GLY A 306 -2.93 28.79 0.28
C GLY A 306 -4.23 28.20 0.85
N ALA A 307 -5.14 27.77 -0.02
CA ALA A 307 -6.40 27.14 0.35
C ALA A 307 -6.81 26.10 -0.71
N LEU A 308 -7.63 25.12 -0.32
CA LEU A 308 -8.18 24.13 -1.24
C LEU A 308 -9.24 24.74 -2.18
N PRO A 309 -9.40 24.21 -3.41
CA PRO A 309 -10.44 24.67 -4.34
C PRO A 309 -11.86 24.40 -3.84
N PHE A 310 -12.03 23.32 -3.05
CA PHE A 310 -13.30 22.96 -2.42
C PHE A 310 -13.12 22.89 -0.90
N SER A 311 -14.14 23.31 -0.15
CA SER A 311 -14.12 23.26 1.31
C SER A 311 -14.10 21.81 1.81
N SER A 312 -13.11 21.46 2.63
CA SER A 312 -13.01 20.16 3.30
C SER A 312 -14.26 19.83 4.11
N GLU A 313 -14.86 20.84 4.75
CA GLU A 313 -16.09 20.67 5.53
C GLU A 313 -17.24 20.23 4.61
N LYS A 314 -17.41 20.89 3.46
CA LYS A 314 -18.45 20.52 2.48
C LYS A 314 -18.22 19.12 1.92
N LEU A 315 -16.98 18.77 1.60
CA LEU A 315 -16.61 17.46 1.05
C LEU A 315 -16.81 16.32 2.06
N ARG A 316 -16.64 16.60 3.36
CA ARG A 316 -16.77 15.61 4.44
C ARG A 316 -18.15 15.52 5.06
N ALA A 317 -18.93 16.61 5.03
CA ALA A 317 -20.30 16.64 5.53
C ALA A 317 -21.28 15.93 4.59
N GLY A 318 -20.97 15.93 3.30
CA GLY A 318 -21.72 15.22 2.28
C GLY A 318 -21.37 13.73 2.22
N GLY A 319 -22.36 12.89 1.87
CA GLY A 319 -22.10 11.50 1.50
C GLY A 319 -21.32 11.41 0.18
N ILE A 320 -21.08 10.19 -0.32
CA ILE A 320 -20.31 10.00 -1.56
C ILE A 320 -20.93 10.72 -2.77
N ASP A 321 -22.26 10.88 -2.78
CA ASP A 321 -22.98 11.54 -3.86
C ASP A 321 -22.83 13.07 -3.82
N ASP A 322 -22.75 13.66 -2.63
CA ASP A 322 -22.47 15.09 -2.48
C ASP A 322 -21.01 15.41 -2.82
N LEU A 323 -20.08 14.53 -2.43
CA LEU A 323 -18.68 14.59 -2.83
C LEU A 323 -18.56 14.57 -4.36
N ARG A 324 -19.21 13.60 -5.01
CA ARG A 324 -19.27 13.49 -6.47
C ARG A 324 -19.83 14.74 -7.13
N ARG A 325 -20.95 15.25 -6.61
CA ARG A 325 -21.62 16.42 -7.14
C ARG A 325 -20.70 17.65 -7.05
N THR A 326 -20.10 17.87 -5.89
CA THR A 326 -19.20 19.01 -5.65
C THR A 326 -17.97 18.99 -6.55
N ILE A 327 -17.44 17.80 -6.86
CA ILE A 327 -16.24 17.65 -7.68
C ILE A 327 -16.55 17.69 -9.19
N ARG A 328 -17.79 17.37 -9.61
CA ARG A 328 -18.22 17.37 -11.02
C ARG A 328 -18.85 18.69 -11.50
N GLU A 329 -19.63 19.35 -10.65
CA GLU A 329 -20.41 20.57 -10.96
C GLU A 329 -19.65 21.84 -10.57
#